data_AF-A0A158KLX1-F1
#
_entry.id   AF-A0A158KLX1-F1
#
_cell.length_a   1.000
_cell.length_b   1.000
_cell.length_c   1.000
_cell.angle_alpha   90.00
_cell.angle_beta   90.00
_cell.angle_gamma   90.00
#
_symmetry.space_group_name_H-M   'P 1'
#
loop_
_entity.id
_entity.type
_entity.pdbx_description
1 polymer ?
#
loop_
_entity_poly.entity_id
_entity_poly.type
_entity_poly.pdbx_seq_one_letter_code
_entity_poly.pdbx_strand_id
1 'polypeptide(L)'
;MQLALRDCYETTYRIHDHSQVGPNDALALVAMREAEDSSSGGLLYEQVRRFEERLVYKHFGLNLVQFLELPSDLVRFVLELSLKRQQSNSTTQEAVVGEIQRMANTD
;
A
#
# COMPACT_ATOMS: atom_id res chain seq x y z
N MET A 1 2.70 12.27 -8.54
CA MET A 1 3.30 13.52 -8.03
C MET A 1 2.52 14.17 -6.87
N GLN A 2 1.64 13.46 -6.16
CA GLN A 2 0.90 14.01 -5.00
C GLN A 2 1.62 13.81 -3.67
N LEU A 3 2.41 12.73 -3.54
CA LEU A 3 3.11 12.38 -2.30
C LEU A 3 4.30 13.30 -2.01
N ALA A 4 5.12 13.59 -3.03
CA ALA A 4 6.24 14.53 -2.89
C ALA A 4 5.78 15.95 -2.48
N LEU A 5 4.65 16.41 -3.02
CA LEU A 5 4.08 17.71 -2.65
C LEU A 5 3.50 17.72 -1.23
N ARG A 6 2.96 16.59 -0.78
CA ARG A 6 2.44 16.43 0.58
C ARG A 6 3.56 16.40 1.62
N ASP A 7 4.63 15.67 1.36
CA ASP A 7 5.81 15.64 2.25
C ASP A 7 6.47 17.03 2.32
N CYS A 8 6.61 17.73 1.19
CA CYS A 8 7.07 19.12 1.19
C CYS A 8 6.15 20.03 2.02
N TYR A 9 4.83 19.86 1.92
CA TYR A 9 3.86 20.68 2.65
C TYR A 9 3.90 20.40 4.17
N GLU A 10 3.94 19.13 4.57
CA GLU A 10 3.99 18.73 5.98
C GLU A 10 5.32 19.18 6.64
N THR A 11 6.44 19.16 5.90
CA THR A 11 7.75 19.63 6.37
C THR A 11 7.86 21.17 6.41
N THR A 12 7.28 21.87 5.44
CA THR A 12 7.39 23.34 5.33
C THR A 12 6.53 24.06 6.38
N TYR A 13 5.34 23.53 6.69
CA TYR A 13 4.38 24.17 7.58
C TYR A 13 4.45 23.71 9.05
N ARG A 14 5.37 22.79 9.40
CA ARG A 14 5.64 22.31 10.77
C ARG A 14 4.39 21.87 11.54
N ILE A 15 3.41 21.29 10.86
CA ILE A 15 2.12 20.91 11.45
C ILE A 15 2.29 19.67 12.37
N HIS A 16 3.33 18.86 12.15
CA HIS A 16 3.79 17.82 13.08
C HIS A 16 5.32 17.75 13.08
N ASP A 17 5.95 18.28 14.14
CA ASP A 17 7.41 18.28 14.29
C ASP A 17 7.89 17.00 15.01
N HIS A 18 8.24 15.98 14.24
CA HIS A 18 8.87 14.75 14.76
C HIS A 18 10.40 14.92 14.97
N SER A 19 10.91 16.15 14.94
CA SER A 19 12.35 16.45 14.84
C SER A 19 12.98 17.15 16.05
N GLN A 20 12.23 17.43 17.13
CA GLN A 20 12.78 18.18 18.26
C GLN A 20 13.94 17.44 18.95
N VAL A 21 15.16 17.85 18.60
CA VAL A 21 16.33 17.81 19.46
C VAL A 21 16.54 19.24 19.94
N GLY A 22 16.79 19.42 21.23
CA GLY A 22 17.02 20.73 21.86
C GLY A 22 18.14 21.54 21.17
N PRO A 23 18.40 22.77 21.64
CA PRO A 23 19.08 23.86 20.90
C PRO A 23 20.54 23.64 20.47
N ASN A 24 21.05 22.40 20.46
CA ASN A 24 22.43 22.06 20.20
C ASN A 24 22.60 20.93 19.17
N ASP A 25 21.80 20.94 18.09
CA ASP A 25 21.88 19.91 17.05
C ASP A 25 22.31 20.45 15.69
N ALA A 26 23.55 20.94 15.65
CA ALA A 26 24.20 21.43 14.42
C ALA A 26 24.55 20.31 13.42
N LEU A 27 24.34 19.03 13.77
CA LEU A 27 24.68 17.86 12.96
C LEU A 27 23.47 16.97 12.64
N ALA A 28 22.24 17.44 12.90
CA ALA A 28 21.01 16.69 12.69
C ALA A 28 20.87 16.10 11.27
N LEU A 29 21.37 16.80 10.24
CA LEU A 29 21.33 16.39 8.83
C LEU A 29 22.26 15.22 8.47
N VAL A 30 23.27 14.92 9.30
CA VAL A 30 24.20 13.80 9.09
C VAL A 30 23.80 12.60 9.96
N ALA A 31 22.82 12.77 10.85
CA ALA A 31 22.50 11.81 11.90
C ALA A 31 21.73 10.57 11.43
N MET A 32 21.35 10.47 10.14
CA MET A 32 20.55 9.37 9.58
C MET A 32 19.45 8.94 10.55
N ARG A 33 18.60 9.89 10.92
CA ARG A 33 17.54 9.63 11.91
C ARG A 33 16.59 8.57 11.33
N GLU A 34 15.96 7.77 12.18
CA GLU A 34 15.01 6.73 11.73
C GLU A 34 13.88 7.28 10.84
N ALA A 35 13.51 8.56 11.01
CA ALA A 35 12.55 9.25 10.15
C ALA A 35 13.08 9.56 8.73
N GLU A 36 14.39 9.56 8.53
CA GLU A 36 15.06 9.74 7.23
C GLU A 36 15.30 8.41 6.51
N ASP A 37 15.16 7.26 7.21
CA ASP A 37 15.22 5.93 6.59
C ASP A 37 13.99 5.70 5.73
N SER A 38 14.11 6.07 4.47
CA SER A 38 13.10 5.85 3.43
C SER A 38 13.25 4.47 2.75
N SER A 39 14.24 3.67 3.15
CA SER A 39 14.53 2.36 2.57
C SER A 39 13.73 1.22 3.20
N SER A 40 13.44 1.32 4.50
CA SER A 40 12.77 0.30 5.31
C SER A 40 11.34 0.72 5.66
N GLY A 41 10.34 0.30 4.89
CA GLY A 41 8.92 0.60 5.22
C GLY A 41 8.40 1.95 4.74
N GLY A 42 9.11 2.60 3.81
CA GLY A 42 8.62 3.79 3.12
C GLY A 42 7.28 3.54 2.42
N LEU A 43 6.47 4.60 2.27
CA LEU A 43 5.13 4.51 1.70
C LEU A 43 5.10 3.84 0.31
N LEU A 44 6.14 4.02 -0.49
CA LEU A 44 6.29 3.37 -1.79
C LEU A 44 6.41 1.86 -1.66
N TYR A 45 7.23 1.37 -0.73
CA TYR A 45 7.42 -0.05 -0.48
C TYR A 45 6.09 -0.70 -0.05
N GLU A 46 5.33 -0.02 0.81
CA GLU A 46 3.99 -0.44 1.21
C GLU A 46 3.01 -0.49 0.03
N GLN A 47 3.05 0.46 -0.91
CA GLN A 47 2.20 0.40 -2.10
C GLN A 47 2.60 -0.76 -3.05
N VAL A 48 3.89 -1.00 -3.23
CA VAL A 48 4.39 -2.13 -4.04
C VAL A 48 3.96 -3.46 -3.41
N ARG A 49 4.11 -3.60 -2.09
CA ARG A 49 3.65 -4.77 -1.35
C ARG A 49 2.15 -4.99 -1.50
N ARG A 50 1.34 -3.95 -1.31
CA ARG A 50 -0.12 -4.03 -1.48
C ARG A 50 -0.55 -4.35 -2.91
N PHE A 51 0.20 -3.86 -3.91
CA PHE A 51 -0.06 -4.17 -5.31
C PHE A 51 0.09 -5.68 -5.60
N GLU A 52 1.12 -6.29 -5.02
CA GLU A 52 1.39 -7.72 -5.14
C GLU A 52 0.37 -8.55 -4.36
N GLU A 53 0.19 -8.28 -3.06
CA GLU A 53 -0.74 -9.02 -2.17
C GLU A 53 -2.18 -9.01 -2.70
N ARG A 54 -2.60 -7.90 -3.31
CA ARG A 54 -3.96 -7.74 -3.84
C ARG A 54 -4.13 -8.17 -5.30
N LEU A 55 -3.08 -8.71 -5.92
CA LEU A 55 -3.08 -9.19 -7.30
C LEU A 55 -3.70 -8.18 -8.27
N VAL A 56 -3.37 -6.89 -8.10
CA VAL A 56 -4.00 -5.78 -8.86
C VAL A 56 -3.84 -5.99 -10.36
N TYR A 57 -2.69 -6.51 -10.78
CA TYR A 57 -2.42 -6.89 -12.18
C TYR A 57 -3.46 -7.86 -12.76
N LYS A 58 -3.95 -8.81 -11.96
CA LYS A 58 -4.92 -9.82 -12.39
C LYS A 58 -6.33 -9.25 -12.52
N HIS A 59 -6.67 -8.28 -11.69
CA HIS A 59 -8.02 -7.70 -11.65
C HIS A 59 -8.22 -6.51 -12.58
N PHE A 60 -7.16 -5.73 -12.83
CA PHE A 60 -7.23 -4.48 -13.57
C PHE A 60 -6.33 -4.44 -14.81
N GLY A 61 -5.44 -5.42 -15.00
CA GLY A 61 -4.50 -5.43 -16.13
C GLY A 61 -3.42 -4.34 -16.05
N LEU A 62 -3.29 -3.68 -14.90
CA LEU A 62 -2.29 -2.64 -14.67
C LEU A 62 -0.96 -3.28 -14.31
N ASN A 63 0.11 -2.80 -14.94
CA ASN A 63 1.46 -3.10 -14.46
C ASN A 63 1.83 -2.20 -13.27
N LEU A 64 2.90 -2.55 -12.56
CA LEU A 64 3.30 -1.83 -11.35
C LEU A 64 3.58 -0.36 -11.61
N VAL A 65 4.23 -0.03 -12.74
CA VAL A 65 4.58 1.36 -13.09
C VAL A 65 3.32 2.19 -13.30
N GLN A 66 2.38 1.67 -14.09
CA GLN A 66 1.07 2.31 -14.34
C GLN A 66 0.29 2.52 -13.05
N PHE A 67 0.35 1.56 -12.11
CA PHE A 67 -0.29 1.69 -10.81
C PHE A 67 0.32 2.80 -9.96
N LEU A 68 1.65 2.93 -9.95
CA LEU A 68 2.36 3.98 -9.20
C LEU A 68 2.19 5.38 -9.81
N GLU A 69 1.87 5.46 -11.10
CA GLU A 69 1.55 6.72 -11.79
C GLU A 69 0.15 7.24 -11.47
N LEU A 70 -0.73 6.40 -10.89
CA LEU A 70 -2.08 6.81 -10.55
C LEU A 70 -2.11 7.87 -9.41
N PRO A 71 -3.07 8.80 -9.46
CA PRO A 71 -3.42 9.65 -8.32
C PRO A 71 -3.72 8.82 -7.06
N SER A 72 -3.37 9.35 -5.89
CA SER A 72 -3.46 8.60 -4.63
C SER A 72 -4.88 8.16 -4.27
N ASP A 73 -5.89 8.94 -4.68
CA ASP A 73 -7.29 8.60 -4.47
C ASP A 73 -7.71 7.40 -5.33
N LEU A 74 -7.23 7.34 -6.58
CA LEU A 74 -7.47 6.19 -7.46
C LEU A 74 -6.73 4.95 -6.98
N VAL A 75 -5.51 5.10 -6.46
CA VAL A 75 -4.77 3.98 -5.85
C VAL A 75 -5.58 3.36 -4.70
N ARG A 76 -6.11 4.18 -3.79
CA ARG A 76 -6.96 3.70 -2.68
C ARG A 76 -8.20 2.99 -3.21
N PHE A 77 -8.88 3.58 -4.19
CA PHE A 77 -10.08 2.99 -4.78
C PHE A 77 -9.81 1.65 -5.46
N VAL A 78 -8.72 1.54 -6.23
CA VAL A 78 -8.30 0.29 -6.88
C VAL A 78 -7.99 -0.79 -5.84
N LEU A 79 -7.28 -0.43 -4.78
CA LEU A 79 -6.96 -1.36 -3.70
C LEU A 79 -8.22 -1.81 -2.93
N GLU A 80 -9.20 -0.94 -2.70
CA GLU A 80 -10.47 -1.31 -2.08
C GLU A 80 -11.29 -2.25 -2.95
N LEU A 81 -11.36 -1.97 -4.26
CA LEU A 81 -12.06 -2.83 -5.20
C LEU A 81 -11.39 -4.19 -5.35
N SER A 82 -10.06 -4.24 -5.35
CA SER A 82 -9.33 -5.52 -5.41
C SER A 82 -9.61 -6.37 -4.16
N LEU A 83 -9.67 -5.75 -2.97
CA LEU A 83 -10.03 -6.44 -1.72
C LEU A 83 -11.43 -7.06 -1.81
N LYS A 84 -12.42 -6.29 -2.26
CA LYS A 84 -13.80 -6.78 -2.41
C LYS A 84 -13.90 -7.95 -3.39
N ARG A 85 -13.16 -7.89 -4.50
CA ARG A 85 -13.11 -8.98 -5.50
C ARG A 85 -12.41 -10.23 -4.98
N GLN A 86 -11.36 -10.08 -4.18
CA GLN A 86 -10.69 -11.22 -3.55
C GLN A 86 -11.65 -11.95 -2.60
N GLN A 87 -12.37 -11.20 -1.75
CA GLN A 87 -13.36 -11.76 -0.83
C GLN A 87 -14.53 -12.45 -1.56
N SER A 88 -15.04 -11.87 -2.64
CA SER A 88 -16.11 -12.53 -3.41
C SER A 88 -15.64 -13.85 -4.02
N ASN A 89 -14.41 -13.86 -4.57
CA ASN A 89 -13.86 -15.05 -5.21
C ASN A 89 -13.58 -16.17 -4.20
N SER A 90 -13.11 -15.86 -2.99
CA SER A 90 -12.88 -16.89 -1.97
C SER A 90 -14.19 -17.56 -1.56
N THR A 91 -15.26 -16.80 -1.33
CA THR A 91 -16.58 -17.35 -1.00
C THR A 91 -17.13 -18.22 -2.13
N THR A 92 -16.98 -17.81 -3.39
CA THR A 92 -17.41 -18.63 -4.54
C THR A 92 -16.58 -19.91 -4.65
N GLN A 93 -15.27 -19.86 -4.44
CA GLN A 93 -14.42 -21.06 -4.47
C GLN A 93 -14.79 -22.04 -3.35
N GLU A 94 -15.00 -21.56 -2.13
CA GLU A 94 -15.43 -22.39 -1.00
C GLU A 94 -16.77 -23.09 -1.26
N ALA A 95 -17.73 -22.39 -1.87
CA ALA A 95 -19.01 -22.97 -2.25
C ALA A 95 -18.85 -24.11 -3.28
N VAL A 96 -18.05 -23.88 -4.32
CA VAL A 96 -17.79 -24.89 -5.38
C VAL A 96 -17.06 -26.11 -4.82
N VAL A 97 -16.04 -25.92 -3.97
CA VAL A 97 -15.33 -27.05 -3.34
C VAL A 97 -16.26 -27.85 -2.43
N GLY A 98 -17.10 -27.18 -1.66
CA GLY A 98 -18.09 -27.84 -0.81
C GLY A 98 -19.09 -28.67 -1.60
N GLU A 99 -19.49 -28.22 -2.79
CA GLU A 99 -20.39 -28.96 -3.68
C GLU A 99 -19.73 -30.19 -4.30
N ILE A 100 -18.48 -30.06 -4.76
CA ILE A 100 -17.68 -31.20 -5.26
C ILE A 100 -17.53 -32.28 -4.17
N GLN A 101 -17.25 -31.89 -2.93
CA GLN A 101 -17.12 -32.83 -1.81
C GLN A 101 -18.44 -33.53 -1.48
N ARG A 102 -19.58 -32.84 -1.60
CA ARG A 102 -20.89 -33.46 -1.42
C ARG A 102 -21.17 -34.50 -2.50
N MET A 103 -20.87 -34.18 -3.76
CA MET A 103 -21.01 -35.11 -4.89
C MET A 103 -20.09 -36.34 -4.75
N ALA A 104 -18.84 -36.15 -4.29
CA ALA A 104 -17.88 -37.24 -4.10
C ALA A 104 -18.24 -38.20 -2.95
N ASN A 105 -19.05 -37.76 -1.98
CA ASN A 105 -19.50 -38.58 -0.85
C ASN A 105 -20.88 -39.22 -1.08
N THR A 106 -21.47 -39.06 -2.28
CA THR A 106 -22.78 -39.67 -2.62
C THR A 106 -22.68 -40.97 -3.42
N ASP A 107 -21.45 -41.46 -3.65
CA ASP A 107 -21.13 -42.80 -4.14
C ASP A 107 -20.58 -43.68 -3.00
#